data_AF-A0A486XAM4-F1
#
_entry.id   AF-A0A486XAM4-F1
#
_cell.length_a   1.000
_cell.length_b   1.000
_cell.length_c   1.000
_cell.angle_alpha   90.00
_cell.angle_beta   90.00
_cell.angle_gamma   90.00
#
_symmetry.space_group_name_H-M   'P 1'
#
loop_
_entity.id
_entity.type
_entity.pdbx_description
1 polymer ?
#
loop_
_entity_poly.entity_id
_entity_poly.type
_entity_poly.pdbx_seq_one_letter_code
_entity_poly.pdbx_strand_id
1 'polypeptide(L)' 'MLIGGGELFKQYLPIADKLYLTEIQAEIDGDTFFPQIDWTEWQIEFEQYCPADENNPYDCRFLILQRINRTDS' A
#
# COMPACT_ATOMS: atom_id res chain seq x y z
N MET A 1 -10.41 6.69 -7.27
CA MET A 1 -9.58 5.49 -7.08
C MET A 1 -8.55 5.44 -8.20
N LEU A 2 -7.27 5.53 -7.87
CA LEU A 2 -6.16 5.43 -8.82
C LEU A 2 -5.49 4.07 -8.59
N ILE A 3 -5.34 3.27 -9.64
CA ILE A 3 -4.90 1.86 -9.55
C ILE A 3 -3.50 1.63 -10.15
N GLY A 4 -2.73 2.69 -10.42
CA GLY A 4 -1.37 2.60 -10.97
C GLY A 4 -1.29 2.56 -12.50
N GLY A 5 -0.13 2.26 -13.10
CA GLY A 5 1.12 1.67 -12.52
C GLY A 5 2.13 2.62 -11.83
N GLY A 6 3.37 2.16 -11.63
CA GLY A 6 4.39 2.76 -10.75
C GLY A 6 4.66 4.27 -10.93
N GLU A 7 4.65 4.76 -12.16
CA GLU A 7 4.90 6.18 -12.45
C GLU A 7 3.74 7.09 -12.03
N LEU A 8 2.50 6.60 -12.10
CA LEU A 8 1.32 7.30 -11.60
C LEU A 8 1.32 7.31 -10.07
N PHE A 9 1.73 6.22 -9.42
CA PHE A 9 1.87 6.22 -7.96
C PHE A 9 2.84 7.29 -7.48
N LYS A 10 4.00 7.47 -8.13
CA LYS A 10 4.96 8.52 -7.75
C LYS A 10 4.35 9.94 -7.80
N GLN A 11 3.56 10.25 -8.82
CA GLN A 11 2.98 11.58 -9.00
C GLN A 11 1.81 11.85 -8.05
N TYR A 12 1.01 10.82 -7.76
CA TYR A 12 -0.24 10.98 -7.00
C TYR A 12 -0.14 10.60 -5.52
N LEU A 13 0.87 9.82 -5.11
CA LEU A 13 1.08 9.46 -3.70
C LEU A 13 1.18 10.70 -2.77
N PRO A 14 1.86 11.80 -3.13
CA PRO A 14 1.94 12.99 -2.27
C PRO A 14 0.59 13.69 -2.05
N ILE A 15 -0.37 13.54 -2.96
CA ILE A 15 -1.70 14.15 -2.89
C ILE A 15 -2.81 13.16 -2.56
N ALA A 16 -2.46 11.91 -2.25
CA ALA A 16 -3.42 10.87 -1.92
C ALA A 16 -3.80 10.94 -0.44
N ASP A 17 -5.11 10.96 -0.15
CA ASP A 17 -5.62 10.94 1.23
C ASP A 17 -5.76 9.51 1.78
N LYS A 18 -5.96 8.53 0.91
CA LYS A 18 -6.18 7.12 1.28
C LYS A 18 -5.40 6.19 0.36
N LEU A 19 -4.73 5.19 0.94
CA LEU A 19 -3.99 4.16 0.23
C LEU A 19 -4.60 2.79 0.52
N TYR A 20 -4.91 2.04 -0.54
CA TYR A 20 -5.27 0.63 -0.45
C TYR A 20 -4.06 -0.17 -0.90
N LEU A 21 -3.41 -0.83 0.04
CA LEU A 21 -2.16 -1.55 -0.17
C LEU A 21 -2.36 -3.04 0.08
N THR A 22 -1.89 -3.88 -0.84
CA THR A 22 -1.79 -5.32 -0.62
C THR A 22 -0.32 -5.68 -0.59
N GLU A 23 0.18 -6.08 0.57
CA GLU A 23 1.53 -6.59 0.73
C GLU A 23 1.52 -8.10 0.55
N ILE A 24 2.26 -8.61 -0.43
CA ILE A 24 2.41 -10.04 -0.68
C ILE A 24 3.81 -10.43 -0.20
N GLN A 25 3.89 -11.40 0.71
CA GLN A 25 5.16 -11.93 1.23
C GLN A 25 5.76 -12.91 0.23
N ALA A 26 6.24 -12.37 -0.90
CA ALA A 26 6.88 -13.13 -1.97
C ALA A 26 8.19 -12.46 -2.37
N GLU A 27 9.23 -13.27 -2.53
CA GLU A 27 10.47 -12.83 -3.16
C GLU A 27 10.35 -13.09 -4.66
N ILE A 28 10.17 -12.02 -5.43
CA ILE A 28 9.97 -12.07 -6.89
C ILE A 28 10.96 -11.11 -7.53
N ASP A 29 11.63 -11.55 -8.61
CA ASP A 29 12.42 -10.65 -9.45
C ASP A 29 11.50 -9.68 -10.19
N GLY A 30 11.63 -8.38 -9.89
CA GLY A 30 10.84 -7.31 -10.48
C GLY A 30 11.72 -6.17 -10.99
N ASP A 31 11.29 -5.54 -12.09
CA ASP A 31 11.91 -4.36 -12.69
C ASP A 31 11.27 -3.04 -12.23
N THR A 32 10.13 -3.13 -11.55
CA THR A 32 9.30 -2.00 -11.11
C THR A 32 9.06 -2.07 -9.61
N PHE A 33 9.44 -1.02 -8.90
CA PHE A 33 9.26 -0.92 -7.46
C PHE A 33 8.22 0.13 -7.10
N PHE A 34 7.45 -0.14 -6.04
CA PHE A 34 6.58 0.86 -5.44
C PHE A 34 7.44 2.03 -4.91
N PRO A 35 7.01 3.30 -5.07
CA PRO A 35 7.76 4.43 -4.52
C PRO A 35 7.96 4.29 -3.00
N GLN A 36 9.04 4.87 -2.48
CA GLN A 36 9.29 4.90 -1.05
C GLN A 36 8.13 5.62 -0.33
N ILE A 37 7.48 4.94 0.61
CA ILE A 37 6.43 5.48 1.46
C ILE A 37 7.08 5.94 2.77
N ASP A 38 6.84 7.18 3.17
CA ASP A 38 7.10 7.62 4.54
C ASP A 38 5.94 7.20 5.44
N TRP A 39 6.11 6.10 6.17
CA TRP A 39 5.09 5.54 7.07
C TRP A 39 4.67 6.50 8.19
N THR A 40 5.44 7.55 8.49
CA THR A 40 5.04 8.55 9.49
C THR A 40 3.90 9.44 9.01
N GLU A 41 3.65 9.50 7.70
CA GLU A 41 2.54 10.24 7.10
C GLU A 41 1.24 9.42 7.02
N TRP A 42 1.24 8.15 7.41
CA TRP A 42 0.13 7.23 7.19
C TRP A 42 -0.30 6.52 8.48
N GLN A 43 -1.61 6.41 8.67
CA GLN A 43 -2.23 5.66 9.76
C GLN A 43 -2.95 4.44 9.18
N ILE A 44 -2.74 3.28 9.78
CA ILE A 44 -3.48 2.06 9.43
C ILE A 44 -4.91 2.19 9.97
N GLU A 45 -5.89 2.30 9.08
CA GLU A 45 -7.31 2.21 9.44
C GLU A 45 -7.82 0.78 9.44
N PHE A 46 -7.27 -0.06 8.57
CA PHE A 46 -7.64 -1.45 8.45
C PHE A 46 -6.42 -2.29 8.10
N GLU A 47 -6.32 -3.44 8.76
CA GLU A 47 -5.34 -4.48 8.47
C GLU A 47 -6.06 -5.83 8.50
N GLN A 48 -5.83 -6.62 7.46
CA GLN A 48 -6.25 -8.01 7.42
C GLN A 48 -5.11 -8.88 6.91
N TYR A 49 -4.69 -9.81 7.76
CA TYR A 49 -3.75 -10.84 7.39
C TYR A 49 -4.49 -12.02 6.74
N CYS A 50 -3.94 -12.49 5.62
CA CYS A 50 -4.44 -13.62 4.86
C CYS A 50 -3.29 -14.61 4.67
N PRO A 51 -3.27 -15.72 5.43
CA PRO A 51 -2.25 -16.75 5.24
C PRO A 51 -2.39 -17.40 3.87
N ALA A 52 -1.28 -17.94 3.37
CA ALA A 52 -1.27 -18.71 2.14
C ALA A 52 -2.23 -19.91 2.23
N ASP A 53 -2.94 -20.17 1.14
CA ASP A 53 -3.86 -21.29 0.98
C ASP A 53 -3.74 -21.91 -0.42
N GLU A 54 -4.58 -22.91 -0.73
CA GLU A 54 -4.53 -23.60 -2.03
C GLU A 54 -4.79 -22.68 -3.24
N ASN A 55 -5.44 -21.52 -3.04
CA ASN A 55 -5.73 -20.54 -4.09
C ASN A 55 -4.71 -19.38 -4.11
N ASN A 56 -4.01 -19.14 -2.99
CA ASN A 56 -3.06 -18.05 -2.81
C ASN A 56 -1.76 -18.59 -2.20
N PRO A 57 -0.69 -18.83 -2.99
CA PRO A 57 0.51 -19.51 -2.51
C PRO A 57 1.39 -18.67 -1.58
N TYR A 58 1.06 -17.40 -1.35
CA TYR A 58 1.84 -16.47 -0.55
C TYR A 58 0.99 -15.84 0.54
N ASP A 59 1.59 -15.67 1.72
CA ASP A 59 0.98 -14.86 2.78
C ASP A 59 0.80 -13.44 2.27
N CYS A 60 -0.36 -12.85 2.53
CA CYS A 60 -0.61 -11.47 2.14
C CYS A 60 -1.31 -10.68 3.25
N ARG A 61 -1.19 -9.36 3.13
CA ARG A 61 -1.79 -8.43 4.07
C ARG A 61 -2.50 -7.34 3.28
N PHE A 62 -3.78 -7.16 3.58
CA PHE A 62 -4.58 -6.05 3.07
C PHE A 62 -4.54 -4.91 4.07
N LEU A 63 -4.10 -3.75 3.61
CA LEU A 63 -3.98 -2.53 4.38
C LEU A 63 -4.85 -1.43 3.75
N ILE A 64 -5.61 -0.73 4.59
CA ILE A 64 -6.19 0.56 4.24
C ILE A 64 -5.50 1.58 5.13
N LEU A 65 -4.76 2.50 4.50
CA LEU A 65 -4.05 3.57 5.17
C LEU A 65 -4.76 4.89 4.89
N GLN A 66 -4.89 5.72 5.91
CA GLN A 66 -5.33 7.11 5.81
C GLN A 66 -4.14 8.02 6.05
N ARG A 67 -3.98 9.04 5.21
CA ARG A 67 -2.94 10.05 5.39
C ARG A 67 -3.21 10.83 6.66
N ILE A 68 -2.21 10.92 7.52
CA ILE A 68 -2.19 11.73 8.73
C ILE A 68 -1.92 13.17 8.30
N ASN A 69 -2.89 13.83 7.66
CA ASN A 69 -2.74 15.25 7.39
C ASN A 69 -2.77 16.01 8.72
N ARG A 70 -1.70 16.79 8.92
CA ARG A 70 -1.47 17.71 10.04
C ARG A 70 -2.72 18.54 10.28
N THR A 71 -3.39 18.26 11.39
CA THR A 71 -4.20 19.21 12.16
C THR A 71 -5.13 20.07 11.30
N ASP A 72 -6.37 19.62 11.11
CA ASP A 72 -7.49 20.56 11.01
C ASP A 72 -7.36 21.54 12.20
N SER A 73 -6.94 22.77 11.90
CA SER A 73 -6.94 23.90 12.85
C SER A 73 -8.31 24.54 12.87
#